data_AF-A0A933WFX6-F1
#
_entry.id   AF-A0A933WFX6-F1
#
_cell.length_a   1.000
_cell.length_b   1.000
_cell.length_c   1.000
_cell.angle_alpha   90.00
_cell.angle_beta   90.00
_cell.angle_gamma   90.00
#
_symmetry.space_group_name_H-M   'P 1'
#
loop_
_entity.id
_entity.type
_entity.pdbx_description
1 polymer ?
#
loop_
_entity_poly.entity_id
_entity_poly.type
_entity_poly.pdbx_seq_one_letter_code
_entity_poly.pdbx_strand_id
1 'polypeptide(L)'
;KQVAMKVLRAKLFELQQREHQEKLDKITGEKKGISWGSQIRSYIFQPYQMVKDHRTNIDIGNVQAVMDGDIDNFIEAYLMAEKGKQ
;
A
#
# COMPACT_ATOMS: atom_id res chain seq x y z
N LYS A 1 -11.26 -21.70 40.07
CA LYS A 1 -9.98 -21.95 39.36
C LYS A 1 -10.12 -22.02 37.83
N GLN A 2 -11.08 -22.79 37.28
CA GLN A 2 -11.30 -22.89 35.82
C GLN A 2 -11.67 -21.55 35.14
N VAL A 3 -12.54 -20.75 35.75
CA VAL A 3 -12.95 -19.44 35.21
C VAL A 3 -11.76 -18.48 35.08
N ALA A 4 -10.88 -18.44 36.09
CA ALA A 4 -9.67 -17.61 36.06
C ALA A 4 -8.73 -17.99 34.89
N MET A 5 -8.54 -19.28 34.61
CA MET A 5 -7.74 -19.75 33.47
C MET A 5 -8.40 -19.49 32.11
N LYS A 6 -9.74 -19.39 32.05
CA LYS A 6 -10.46 -19.01 30.83
C LYS A 6 -10.27 -17.52 30.54
N VAL A 7 -10.40 -16.66 31.56
CA VAL A 7 -10.16 -15.22 31.45
C VAL A 7 -8.70 -14.93 31.09
N LEU A 8 -7.75 -15.62 31.71
CA LEU A 8 -6.32 -15.46 31.41
C LEU A 8 -6.01 -15.80 29.94
N ARG A 9 -6.55 -16.92 29.42
CA ARG A 9 -6.38 -17.31 28.02
C ARG A 9 -6.99 -16.29 27.05
N ALA A 10 -8.17 -15.76 27.35
CA ALA A 10 -8.80 -14.72 26.53
C ALA A 10 -7.94 -13.45 26.45
N LYS A 11 -7.42 -12.97 27.58
CA LYS A 11 -6.54 -11.79 27.62
C LYS A 11 -5.22 -12.01 26.89
N LEU A 12 -4.62 -13.19 26.99
CA LEU A 12 -3.39 -13.53 26.26
C LEU A 12 -3.63 -13.57 24.74
N PHE A 13 -4.77 -14.09 24.31
CA PHE A 13 -5.16 -14.08 22.91
C PHE A 13 -5.36 -12.64 22.39
N GLU A 14 -6.09 -11.80 23.13
CA GLU A 14 -6.26 -10.39 22.80
C GLU A 14 -4.91 -9.66 22.71
N LEU A 15 -3.98 -9.94 23.64
CA LEU A 15 -2.64 -9.36 23.61
C LEU A 15 -1.88 -9.77 22.35
N GLN A 16 -1.87 -11.06 21.99
CA GLN A 16 -1.22 -11.52 20.76
C GLN A 16 -1.85 -10.93 19.49
N GLN A 17 -3.18 -10.84 19.44
CA GLN A 17 -3.88 -10.21 18.32
C GLN A 17 -3.50 -8.75 18.16
N ARG A 18 -3.40 -8.01 19.28
CA ARG A 18 -2.95 -6.62 19.29
C ARG A 18 -1.50 -6.49 18.82
N GLU A 19 -0.59 -7.29 19.35
CA GLU A 19 0.81 -7.27 18.92
C GLU A 19 0.98 -7.62 17.43
N HIS A 20 0.15 -8.54 16.92
CA HIS A 20 0.12 -8.87 15.50
C HIS A 20 -0.39 -7.69 14.67
N GLN A 21 -1.48 -7.06 15.10
CA GLN A 21 -2.04 -5.89 14.43
C GLN A 21 -1.03 -4.72 14.40
N GLU A 22 -0.38 -4.43 15.52
CA GLU A 22 0.65 -3.39 15.60
C GLU A 22 1.84 -3.65 14.66
N LYS A 23 2.24 -4.92 14.49
CA LYS A 23 3.27 -5.31 13.51
C LYS A 23 2.80 -5.09 12.08
N LEU A 24 1.56 -5.47 11.78
CA LEU A 24 0.97 -5.25 10.45
C LEU A 24 0.83 -3.77 10.14
N ASP A 25 0.42 -2.96 11.11
CA ASP A 25 0.25 -1.51 10.95
C ASP A 25 1.60 -0.84 10.69
N LYS A 26 2.67 -1.26 11.38
CA LYS A 26 4.04 -0.80 11.11
C LYS A 26 4.51 -1.14 9.69
N ILE A 27 4.16 -2.32 9.18
CA ILE A 27 4.52 -2.73 7.81
C ILE A 27 3.69 -1.96 6.77
N THR A 28 2.40 -1.79 7.02
CA THR A 28 1.47 -1.13 6.09
C THR A 28 1.73 0.37 6.00
N GLY A 29 2.38 0.95 7.02
CA GLY A 29 2.67 2.38 7.10
C GLY A 29 1.41 3.21 7.31
N GLU A 30 1.55 4.53 7.24
CA GLU A 30 0.40 5.43 7.26
C GLU A 30 -0.44 5.25 6.00
N LYS A 31 -1.61 4.61 6.15
CA LYS A 31 -2.61 4.58 5.08
C LYS A 31 -3.09 6.00 4.83
N LYS A 32 -2.68 6.57 3.69
CA LYS A 32 -3.28 7.82 3.20
C LYS A 32 -4.78 7.58 3.01
N GLY A 33 -5.61 8.44 3.58
CA GLY A 33 -7.06 8.29 3.52
C GLY A 33 -7.58 8.19 2.09
N ILE A 34 -8.76 7.60 1.88
CA ILE A 34 -9.42 7.54 0.57
C ILE A 34 -10.11 8.88 0.30
N SER A 35 -9.32 9.95 0.22
CA SER A 35 -9.79 11.30 -0.10
C SER A 35 -9.36 11.70 -1.51
N TRP A 36 -10.10 12.63 -2.11
CA TRP A 36 -9.72 13.21 -3.39
C TRP A 36 -8.33 13.86 -3.25
N GLY A 37 -7.33 13.35 -3.98
CA GLY A 37 -5.93 13.77 -3.88
C GLY A 37 -4.95 12.77 -3.24
N SER A 38 -5.42 11.66 -2.66
CA SER A 38 -4.54 10.60 -2.14
C SER A 38 -4.13 9.53 -3.17
N GLN A 39 -4.59 9.68 -4.41
CA GLN A 39 -4.31 8.78 -5.52
C GLN A 39 -2.81 8.75 -5.88
N ILE A 40 -2.26 7.55 -6.03
CA ILE A 40 -0.84 7.38 -6.40
C ILE A 40 -0.61 7.43 -7.91
N ARG A 41 -1.62 7.09 -8.72
CA ARG A 41 -1.48 6.95 -10.16
C ARG A 41 -2.81 7.24 -10.85
N SER A 42 -2.75 8.02 -11.93
CA SER A 42 -3.90 8.28 -12.80
C SER A 42 -3.79 7.43 -14.07
N TYR A 43 -4.87 6.71 -14.39
CA TYR A 43 -5.03 5.97 -15.63
C TYR A 43 -6.06 6.72 -16.49
N ILE A 44 -5.59 7.39 -17.54
CA ILE A 44 -6.44 8.13 -18.47
C ILE A 44 -6.54 7.32 -19.76
N PHE A 45 -7.75 6.91 -20.12
CA PHE A 45 -8.02 6.17 -21.35
C PHE A 45 -8.49 7.07 -22.49
N GLN A 46 -9.08 8.24 -22.17
CA GLN A 46 -9.63 9.22 -23.09
C GLN A 46 -9.51 10.62 -22.48
N PRO A 47 -9.30 11.69 -23.28
CA PRO A 47 -9.16 11.71 -24.73
C PRO A 47 -7.77 11.29 -25.23
N TYR A 48 -6.80 11.15 -24.34
CA TYR A 48 -5.47 10.62 -24.60
C TYR A 48 -5.24 9.41 -23.70
N GLN A 49 -4.51 8.41 -24.21
CA GLN A 49 -4.12 7.24 -23.44
C GLN A 49 -2.82 7.56 -22.70
N MET A 50 -2.88 7.62 -21.37
CA MET A 50 -1.71 7.85 -20.53
C MET A 50 -1.90 7.30 -19.12
N VAL A 51 -0.86 6.69 -18.58
CA VAL A 51 -0.76 6.33 -17.16
C VAL A 51 0.31 7.22 -16.53
N LYS A 52 -0.03 7.96 -15.48
CA LYS A 52 0.89 8.86 -14.77
C LYS A 52 0.99 8.51 -13.30
N ASP A 53 2.19 8.17 -12.79
CA ASP A 53 2.45 7.96 -11.37
C ASP A 53 2.81 9.30 -10.70
N HIS A 54 2.00 9.74 -9.74
CA HIS A 54 2.16 11.03 -9.06
C HIS A 54 3.27 11.02 -8.00
N ARG A 55 3.81 9.84 -7.65
CA ARG A 55 4.88 9.72 -6.66
C ARG A 55 6.26 9.88 -7.29
N THR A 56 6.41 9.44 -8.54
CA THR A 56 7.69 9.41 -9.27
C THR A 56 7.69 10.31 -10.50
N ASN A 57 6.55 10.89 -10.88
CA ASN A 57 6.34 11.69 -12.08
C ASN A 57 6.59 10.95 -13.41
N ILE A 58 6.66 9.62 -13.40
CA ILE A 58 6.76 8.83 -14.64
C ILE A 58 5.40 8.72 -15.31
N ASP A 59 5.39 8.89 -16.62
CA ASP A 59 4.24 8.63 -17.47
C ASP A 59 4.53 7.59 -18.56
N ILE A 60 3.51 6.80 -18.90
CA ILE A 60 3.53 5.78 -19.95
C ILE A 60 2.32 6.00 -20.85
N GLY A 61 2.57 6.18 -22.16
CA GLY A 61 1.50 6.36 -23.15
C GLY A 61 0.77 5.07 -23.53
N ASN A 62 1.44 3.92 -23.49
CA ASN A 62 0.82 2.63 -23.79
C ASN A 62 0.03 2.09 -22.59
N VAL A 63 -1.19 2.59 -22.41
CA VAL A 63 -2.08 2.19 -21.30
C VAL A 63 -2.39 0.69 -21.34
N GLN A 64 -2.56 0.10 -22.52
CA GLN A 64 -2.93 -1.30 -22.66
C GLN A 64 -1.87 -2.23 -22.07
N ALA A 65 -0.59 -2.02 -22.40
CA ALA A 65 0.51 -2.81 -21.83
C ALA A 65 0.55 -2.73 -20.30
N VAL A 66 0.31 -1.54 -19.74
CA VAL A 66 0.25 -1.35 -18.29
C VAL A 66 -0.92 -2.12 -17.67
N MET A 67 -2.08 -2.15 -18.34
CA MET A 67 -3.23 -2.94 -17.90
C MET A 67 -3.01 -4.45 -18.03
N ASP A 68 -2.19 -4.86 -19.00
CA ASP A 68 -1.77 -6.25 -19.20
C ASP A 68 -0.66 -6.69 -18.24
N GLY A 69 -0.18 -5.78 -17.37
CA GLY A 69 0.74 -6.08 -16.27
C GLY A 69 2.12 -5.46 -16.38
N ASP A 70 2.41 -4.67 -17.41
CA ASP A 70 3.68 -3.94 -17.56
C ASP A 70 3.77 -2.75 -16.59
N ILE A 71 3.93 -3.05 -15.29
CA ILE A 71 4.02 -2.07 -14.20
C ILE A 71 5.41 -1.98 -13.57
N ASP A 72 6.36 -2.78 -14.06
CA ASP A 72 7.71 -2.90 -13.49
C ASP A 72 8.44 -1.55 -13.47
N ASN A 73 8.31 -0.77 -14.55
CA ASN A 73 8.87 0.58 -14.65
C ASN A 73 8.42 1.49 -13.50
N PHE A 74 7.16 1.39 -13.08
CA PHE A 74 6.67 2.19 -11.96
C PHE A 74 7.16 1.68 -10.60
N ILE A 75 7.29 0.36 -10.45
CA ILE A 75 7.80 -0.27 -9.22
C ILE A 75 9.25 0.12 -9.02
N GLU A 76 10.08 -0.07 -10.03
CA GLU A 76 11.51 0.27 -10.00
C GLU A 76 11.72 1.74 -9.67
N ALA A 77 11.02 2.63 -10.38
CA ALA A 77 11.11 4.06 -10.13
C ALA A 77 10.70 4.45 -8.71
N TYR A 78 9.67 3.83 -8.15
CA TYR A 78 9.26 4.09 -6.77
C TYR A 78 10.33 3.62 -5.78
N LEU A 79 10.87 2.41 -5.98
CA LEU A 79 11.92 1.86 -5.11
C LEU A 79 13.22 2.68 -5.18
N MET A 80 13.60 3.17 -6.37
CA MET A 80 14.75 4.07 -6.54
C MET A 80 14.51 5.42 -5.86
N ALA A 81 13.32 6.01 -6.04
CA ALA A 81 12.96 7.27 -5.40
C ALA A 81 12.94 7.15 -3.86
N GLU A 82 12.53 6.00 -3.32
CA GLU A 82 12.53 5.76 -1.88
C GLU A 82 13.95 5.53 -1.32
N LYS A 83 14.79 4.78 -2.05
CA LYS A 83 16.22 4.62 -1.70
C LYS A 83 16.95 5.96 -1.67
N GLY A 84 16.62 6.90 -2.58
CA GLY A 84 17.24 8.22 -2.61
C GLY A 84 16.79 9.18 -1.49
N LYS A 85 15.81 8.82 -0.67
CA LYS A 85 15.35 9.61 0.49
C LYS A 85 15.99 9.20 1.82
N GLN A 86 16.75 8.10 1.85
CA GLN A 86 17.56 7.69 2.99
C GLN A 86 18.87 8.46 3.02
#